data_AF-A0A2D8MNL5-F1
#
_entry.id   AF-A0A2D8MNL5-F1
#
_cell.length_a   1.000
_cell.length_b   1.000
_cell.length_c   1.000
_cell.angle_alpha   90.00
_cell.angle_beta   90.00
_cell.angle_gamma   90.00
#
_symmetry.space_group_name_H-M   'P 1'
#
loop_
_entity.id
_entity.type
_entity.pdbx_description
1 polymer ?
#
loop_
_entity_poly.entity_id
_entity_poly.type
_entity_poly.pdbx_seq_one_letter_code
_entity_poly.pdbx_strand_id
1 'polypeptide(L)'
;MQPVGFHNYITLFSDSIFWSAIQVTLLLVAGSVILELVVGIFLALLITNSGRRARSVFSSIFVIPIAIAPIVTGILWSPNSVFDDLNTLLYYGLSLGTYIDTSNPRTYYSLIIISDAYIWAPLIMLVTVAILRSIPKELYEAADVMGASSWKKFQKITFPAIITSPILVVTLLLRTVDAFRMFEVPYAWSFWLGQDSQLGAPVDTVSVLM
;
A
#
# COMPACT_ATOMS: atom_id res chain seq x y z
N MET A 1 -1.29 -9.61 -42.64
CA MET A 1 -0.79 -8.79 -41.51
C MET A 1 0.56 -8.22 -41.93
N GLN A 2 0.66 -6.92 -42.17
CA GLN A 2 1.95 -6.32 -42.53
C GLN A 2 2.84 -6.23 -41.29
N PRO A 3 4.11 -6.68 -41.33
CA PRO A 3 5.01 -6.58 -40.19
C PRO A 3 5.34 -5.10 -39.94
N VAL A 4 4.82 -4.56 -38.83
CA VAL A 4 4.95 -3.15 -38.44
C VAL A 4 6.29 -2.78 -37.78
N GLY A 5 7.28 -3.69 -37.83
CA GLY A 5 8.66 -3.43 -37.40
C GLY A 5 8.77 -2.71 -36.05
N PHE A 6 9.62 -1.66 -35.98
CA PHE A 6 9.79 -0.82 -34.80
C PHE A 6 8.80 0.36 -34.72
N HIS A 7 7.86 0.48 -35.66
CA HIS A 7 6.98 1.64 -35.75
C HIS A 7 6.12 1.82 -34.50
N ASN A 8 5.58 0.72 -33.95
CA ASN A 8 4.79 0.76 -32.71
C ASN A 8 5.56 1.32 -31.51
N TYR A 9 6.86 0.99 -31.39
CA TYR A 9 7.69 1.48 -30.28
C TYR A 9 7.98 2.98 -30.42
N ILE A 10 8.31 3.45 -31.63
CA ILE A 10 8.58 4.88 -31.88
C ILE A 10 7.32 5.72 -31.63
N THR A 11 6.15 5.23 -32.07
CA THR A 11 4.87 5.90 -31.83
C THR A 11 4.55 5.95 -30.34
N LEU A 12 4.79 4.88 -29.58
CA LEU A 12 4.62 4.84 -28.12
C LEU A 12 5.50 5.86 -27.39
N PHE A 13 6.80 5.95 -27.72
CA PHE A 13 7.71 6.90 -27.06
C PHE A 13 7.43 8.37 -27.38
N SER A 14 6.72 8.63 -28.48
CA SER A 14 6.34 9.98 -28.92
C SER A 14 5.00 10.44 -28.32
N ASP A 15 4.26 9.54 -27.68
CA ASP A 15 2.95 9.84 -27.11
C ASP A 15 3.08 10.41 -25.68
N SER A 16 2.48 11.58 -25.44
CA SER A 16 2.42 12.19 -24.11
C SER A 16 1.58 11.38 -23.12
N ILE A 17 0.60 10.62 -23.60
CA ILE A 17 -0.26 9.78 -22.77
C ILE A 17 0.56 8.65 -22.12
N PHE A 18 1.48 8.06 -22.88
CA PHE A 18 2.37 7.00 -22.40
C PHE A 18 3.23 7.46 -21.22
N TRP A 19 3.86 8.64 -21.34
CA TRP A 19 4.69 9.19 -20.26
C TRP A 19 3.89 9.58 -19.03
N SER A 20 2.68 10.12 -19.21
CA SER A 20 1.77 10.43 -18.10
C SER A 20 1.36 9.16 -17.34
N ALA A 21 0.99 8.10 -18.07
CA ALA A 21 0.63 6.81 -17.48
C ALA A 21 1.78 6.21 -16.66
N ILE A 22 3.02 6.23 -17.18
CA ILE A 22 4.20 5.76 -16.45
C ILE A 22 4.40 6.53 -15.14
N GLN A 23 4.29 7.86 -15.17
CA GLN A 23 4.47 8.70 -13.98
C GLN A 23 3.44 8.36 -12.89
N VAL A 24 2.18 8.20 -13.27
CA VAL A 24 1.09 7.83 -12.34
C VAL A 24 1.32 6.43 -11.77
N THR A 25 1.66 5.45 -12.62
CA THR A 25 1.97 4.08 -12.15
C THR A 25 3.14 4.08 -11.17
N LEU A 26 4.22 4.79 -11.48
CA LEU A 26 5.38 4.89 -10.58
C LEU A 26 5.02 5.56 -9.25
N LEU A 27 4.20 6.62 -9.28
CA LEU A 27 3.73 7.30 -8.08
C LEU A 27 2.90 6.36 -7.20
N LEU A 28 1.95 5.63 -7.80
CA LEU A 28 1.10 4.68 -7.09
C LEU A 28 1.93 3.54 -6.49
N VAL A 29 2.80 2.91 -7.29
CA VAL A 29 3.66 1.82 -6.83
C VAL A 29 4.57 2.26 -5.68
N ALA A 30 5.29 3.38 -5.86
CA ALA A 30 6.19 3.88 -4.83
C ALA A 30 5.42 4.29 -3.57
N GLY A 31 4.29 4.99 -3.73
CA GLY A 31 3.44 5.42 -2.63
C GLY A 31 2.89 4.24 -1.82
N SER A 32 2.33 3.24 -2.49
CA SER A 32 1.84 2.01 -1.87
C SER A 32 2.93 1.27 -1.11
N VAL A 33 4.04 0.95 -1.76
CA VAL A 33 5.12 0.17 -1.14
C VAL A 33 5.73 0.90 0.05
N ILE A 34 5.91 2.22 -0.03
CA ILE A 34 6.40 3.02 1.10
C ILE A 34 5.39 3.02 2.23
N LEU A 35 4.10 3.23 1.95
CA LEU A 35 3.07 3.27 2.98
C LEU A 35 2.92 1.90 3.66
N GLU A 36 2.90 0.82 2.89
CA GLU A 36 2.91 -0.55 3.41
C GLU A 36 4.11 -0.82 4.31
N LEU A 37 5.30 -0.36 3.91
CA LEU A 37 6.52 -0.52 4.69
C LEU A 37 6.41 0.20 6.03
N VAL A 38 5.99 1.46 6.01
CA VAL A 38 5.86 2.29 7.21
C VAL A 38 4.80 1.71 8.16
N VAL A 39 3.61 1.42 7.64
CA VAL A 39 2.49 0.88 8.43
C VAL A 39 2.81 -0.53 8.94
N GLY A 40 3.37 -1.39 8.09
CA GLY A 40 3.75 -2.75 8.45
C GLY A 40 4.79 -2.80 9.55
N ILE A 41 5.85 -1.99 9.46
CA ILE A 41 6.87 -1.87 10.52
C ILE A 41 6.26 -1.33 11.80
N PHE A 42 5.43 -0.28 11.71
CA PHE A 42 4.78 0.33 12.86
C PHE A 42 3.91 -0.69 13.63
N LEU A 43 3.05 -1.41 12.91
CA LEU A 43 2.22 -2.48 13.48
C LEU A 43 3.06 -3.60 14.08
N ALA A 44 4.15 -3.99 13.42
CA ALA A 44 5.05 -5.03 13.91
C ALA A 44 5.70 -4.64 15.24
N LEU A 45 6.12 -3.39 15.40
CA LEU A 45 6.71 -2.88 16.64
C LEU A 45 5.69 -2.86 17.80
N LEU A 46 4.46 -2.42 17.54
CA LEU A 46 3.37 -2.43 18.52
C LEU A 46 3.07 -3.86 19.02
N ILE A 47 3.00 -4.80 18.08
CA ILE A 47 2.69 -6.21 18.37
C ILE A 47 3.88 -6.93 19.03
N THR A 48 5.11 -6.52 18.73
CA THR A 48 6.32 -7.13 19.29
C THR A 48 6.51 -6.79 20.78
N ASN A 49 6.06 -5.63 21.21
CA ASN A 49 6.02 -5.29 22.64
C ASN A 49 4.80 -5.87 23.36
N SER A 50 3.79 -6.34 22.62
CA SER A 50 2.60 -6.98 23.16
C SER A 50 2.87 -8.44 23.54
N GLY A 51 2.24 -8.91 24.63
CA GLY A 51 2.38 -10.29 25.13
C GLY A 51 2.01 -11.36 24.08
N ARG A 52 2.49 -12.60 24.28
CA ARG A 52 2.37 -13.69 23.28
C ARG A 52 0.94 -13.93 22.79
N ARG A 53 -0.07 -13.86 23.66
CA ARG A 53 -1.50 -14.01 23.30
C ARG A 53 -2.03 -12.83 22.47
N ALA A 54 -1.79 -11.59 22.94
CA ALA A 54 -2.19 -10.39 22.21
C ALA A 54 -1.61 -10.39 20.80
N ARG A 55 -0.33 -10.74 20.66
CA ARG A 55 0.33 -10.87 19.36
C ARG A 55 -0.36 -11.87 18.44
N SER A 56 -0.67 -13.08 18.93
CA SER A 56 -1.35 -14.08 18.10
C SER A 56 -2.73 -13.58 17.64
N VAL A 57 -3.48 -12.93 18.52
CA VAL A 57 -4.82 -12.41 18.21
C VAL A 57 -4.74 -11.28 17.19
N PHE A 58 -3.89 -10.26 17.43
CA PHE A 58 -3.73 -9.14 16.51
C PHE A 58 -3.20 -9.60 15.15
N SER A 59 -2.19 -10.48 15.11
CA SER A 59 -1.71 -11.04 13.85
C SER A 59 -2.81 -11.77 13.08
N SER A 60 -3.69 -12.53 13.74
CA SER A 60 -4.83 -13.18 13.06
C SER A 60 -5.83 -12.18 12.51
N ILE A 61 -6.17 -11.13 13.26
CA ILE A 61 -7.13 -10.10 12.83
C ILE A 61 -6.59 -9.31 11.64
N PHE A 62 -5.34 -8.87 11.71
CA PHE A 62 -4.72 -8.08 10.65
C PHE A 62 -4.48 -8.87 9.37
N VAL A 63 -4.47 -10.20 9.40
CA VAL A 63 -4.31 -11.03 8.18
C VAL A 63 -5.60 -11.17 7.39
N ILE A 64 -6.77 -10.95 8.00
CA ILE A 64 -8.08 -11.09 7.35
C ILE A 64 -8.17 -10.34 6.00
N PRO A 65 -7.69 -9.09 5.86
CA PRO A 65 -7.74 -8.34 4.60
C PRO A 65 -7.03 -9.03 3.44
N ILE A 66 -5.95 -9.78 3.69
CA ILE A 66 -5.20 -10.50 2.65
C ILE A 66 -6.07 -11.58 2.00
N ALA A 67 -7.06 -12.11 2.71
CA ALA A 67 -7.98 -13.12 2.18
C ALA A 67 -9.07 -12.52 1.27
N ILE A 68 -9.23 -11.19 1.26
CA ILE A 68 -10.22 -10.50 0.44
C ILE A 68 -9.65 -10.33 -0.97
N ALA A 69 -10.44 -10.68 -1.99
CA ALA A 69 -10.02 -10.49 -3.37
C ALA A 69 -9.78 -8.99 -3.66
N PRO A 70 -8.70 -8.60 -4.35
CA PRO A 70 -8.38 -7.18 -4.55
C PRO A 70 -9.49 -6.39 -5.26
N ILE A 71 -10.20 -7.03 -6.20
CA ILE A 71 -11.39 -6.44 -6.84
C ILE A 71 -12.50 -6.07 -5.84
N VAL A 72 -12.73 -6.91 -4.82
CA VAL A 72 -13.73 -6.67 -3.77
C VAL A 72 -13.27 -5.52 -2.89
N THR A 73 -11.98 -5.45 -2.57
CA THR A 73 -11.42 -4.32 -1.84
C THR A 73 -11.53 -3.02 -2.64
N GLY A 74 -11.33 -3.07 -3.96
CA GLY A 74 -11.62 -1.95 -4.85
C GLY A 74 -13.07 -1.48 -4.70
N ILE A 75 -14.04 -2.38 -4.70
CA ILE A 75 -15.46 -2.00 -4.52
C ILE A 75 -15.71 -1.39 -3.12
N LEU A 76 -15.16 -2.00 -2.06
CA LEU A 76 -15.33 -1.51 -0.69
C LEU A 76 -14.75 -0.11 -0.52
N TRP A 77 -13.55 0.12 -1.03
CA TRP A 77 -12.89 1.43 -0.98
C TRP A 77 -13.36 2.36 -2.10
N SER A 78 -14.42 2.02 -2.84
CA SER A 78 -14.93 2.94 -3.85
C SER A 78 -15.44 4.24 -3.19
N PRO A 79 -15.28 5.39 -3.87
CA PRO A 79 -15.80 6.68 -3.40
C PRO A 79 -17.27 6.65 -2.96
N ASN A 80 -18.09 5.80 -3.59
CA ASN A 80 -19.53 5.71 -3.37
C ASN A 80 -19.92 4.69 -2.27
N SER A 81 -18.96 4.04 -1.61
CA SER A 81 -19.21 3.08 -0.53
C SER A 81 -18.64 3.61 0.79
N VAL A 82 -17.50 3.10 1.24
CA VAL A 82 -16.93 3.43 2.56
C VAL A 82 -16.66 4.93 2.73
N PHE A 83 -16.38 5.65 1.65
CA PHE A 83 -16.07 7.08 1.71
C PHE A 83 -17.30 7.98 1.81
N ASP A 84 -18.44 7.58 1.25
CA ASP A 84 -19.68 8.33 1.43
C ASP A 84 -20.19 8.19 2.87
N ASP A 85 -20.07 6.98 3.45
CA ASP A 85 -20.35 6.74 4.86
C ASP A 85 -19.38 7.51 5.79
N LEU A 86 -18.07 7.52 5.47
CA LEU A 86 -17.07 8.30 6.21
C LEU A 86 -17.30 9.81 6.11
N ASN A 87 -17.61 10.32 4.92
CA ASN A 87 -17.93 11.72 4.71
C ASN A 87 -19.20 12.11 5.47
N THR A 88 -20.21 11.25 5.47
CA THR A 88 -21.43 11.42 6.27
C THR A 88 -21.10 11.47 7.76
N LEU A 89 -20.23 10.58 8.26
CA LEU A 89 -19.81 10.58 9.66
C LEU A 89 -18.97 11.82 10.03
N LEU A 90 -18.04 12.23 9.18
CA LEU A 90 -17.18 13.40 9.41
C LEU A 90 -17.97 14.71 9.38
N TYR A 91 -18.93 14.80 8.45
CA TYR A 91 -19.74 15.99 8.24
C TYR A 91 -20.87 16.11 9.26
N TYR A 92 -21.65 15.05 9.46
CA TYR A 92 -22.82 15.06 10.36
C TYR A 92 -22.52 14.57 11.77
N GLY A 93 -21.59 13.63 11.95
CA GLY A 93 -21.29 13.04 13.25
C GLY A 93 -20.25 13.85 14.06
N LEU A 94 -19.22 14.35 13.39
CA LEU A 94 -18.12 15.09 14.03
C LEU A 94 -18.18 16.61 13.79
N SER A 95 -19.11 17.10 12.94
CA SER A 95 -19.28 18.52 12.60
C SER A 95 -17.99 19.21 12.16
N LEU A 96 -17.06 18.47 11.56
CA LEU A 96 -15.76 18.99 11.15
C LEU A 96 -15.84 19.79 9.85
N GLY A 97 -16.98 19.74 9.13
CA GLY A 97 -17.18 20.43 7.86
C GLY A 97 -16.20 20.00 6.76
N THR A 98 -15.51 18.87 6.95
CA THR A 98 -14.51 18.35 6.02
C THR A 98 -15.15 17.29 5.14
N TYR A 99 -15.02 17.48 3.83
CA TYR A 99 -15.48 16.55 2.81
C TYR A 99 -14.25 16.01 2.08
N ILE A 100 -14.10 14.70 2.03
CA ILE A 100 -13.08 14.05 1.20
C ILE A 100 -13.60 14.12 -0.22
N ASP A 101 -13.15 15.13 -0.96
CA ASP A 101 -13.47 15.31 -2.37
C ASP A 101 -12.67 14.32 -3.21
N THR A 102 -13.35 13.26 -3.64
CA THR A 102 -12.80 12.19 -4.48
C THR A 102 -12.70 12.59 -5.96
N SER A 103 -13.24 13.74 -6.36
CA SER A 103 -13.05 14.32 -7.69
C SER A 103 -11.65 14.92 -7.87
N ASN A 104 -10.94 15.24 -6.78
CA ASN A 104 -9.58 15.72 -6.83
C ASN A 104 -8.61 14.55 -7.12
N PRO A 105 -7.78 14.62 -8.19
CA PRO A 105 -6.83 13.56 -8.55
C PRO A 105 -5.88 13.18 -7.41
N ARG A 106 -5.45 14.14 -6.58
CA ARG A 106 -4.54 13.87 -5.46
C ARG A 106 -5.19 13.03 -4.37
N THR A 107 -6.45 13.34 -4.06
CA THR A 107 -7.24 12.56 -3.10
C THR A 107 -7.45 11.16 -3.65
N TYR A 108 -7.90 11.06 -4.90
CA TYR A 108 -8.12 9.79 -5.59
C TYR A 108 -6.90 8.85 -5.52
N TYR A 109 -5.71 9.33 -5.88
CA TYR A 109 -4.49 8.52 -5.80
C TYR A 109 -4.09 8.13 -4.37
N SER A 110 -4.26 9.05 -3.43
CA SER A 110 -3.97 8.77 -2.02
C SER A 110 -4.88 7.66 -1.48
N LEU A 111 -6.16 7.65 -1.89
CA LEU A 111 -7.11 6.61 -1.50
C LEU A 111 -6.76 5.25 -2.11
N ILE A 112 -6.32 5.21 -3.37
CA ILE A 112 -5.83 3.96 -3.99
C ILE A 112 -4.65 3.41 -3.17
N ILE A 113 -3.66 4.26 -2.88
CA ILE A 113 -2.47 3.90 -2.09
C ILE A 113 -2.86 3.37 -0.69
N ILE A 114 -3.81 4.02 -0.02
CA ILE A 114 -4.29 3.58 1.30
C ILE A 114 -5.03 2.24 1.21
N SER A 115 -5.88 2.06 0.19
CA SER A 115 -6.63 0.81 0.00
C SER A 115 -5.70 -0.38 -0.25
N ASP A 116 -4.62 -0.15 -1.00
CA ASP A 116 -3.60 -1.14 -1.29
C ASP A 116 -2.79 -1.48 -0.03
N ALA A 117 -2.37 -0.45 0.70
CA ALA A 117 -1.67 -0.62 1.98
C ALA A 117 -2.52 -1.34 3.03
N TYR A 118 -3.83 -1.15 3.03
CA TYR A 118 -4.74 -1.87 3.93
C TYR A 118 -4.71 -3.38 3.71
N ILE A 119 -4.60 -3.85 2.47
CA ILE A 119 -4.54 -5.28 2.13
C ILE A 119 -3.15 -5.83 2.46
N TRP A 120 -2.09 -5.11 2.10
CA TRP A 120 -0.74 -5.68 2.02
C TRP A 120 0.21 -5.28 3.16
N ALA A 121 -0.05 -4.20 3.89
CA ALA A 121 0.71 -3.87 5.10
C ALA A 121 0.77 -5.01 6.14
N PRO A 122 -0.29 -5.84 6.33
CA PRO A 122 -0.22 -6.98 7.24
C PRO A 122 0.84 -8.02 6.85
N LEU A 123 1.13 -8.20 5.56
CA LEU A 123 2.21 -9.07 5.10
C LEU A 123 3.58 -8.55 5.58
N ILE A 124 3.85 -7.25 5.36
CA ILE A 124 5.09 -6.62 5.82
C ILE A 124 5.21 -6.66 7.34
N MET A 125 4.09 -6.47 8.06
CA MET A 125 4.05 -6.61 9.50
C MET A 125 4.49 -8.02 9.94
N LEU A 126 3.94 -9.09 9.36
CA LEU A 126 4.30 -10.47 9.71
C LEU A 126 5.79 -10.76 9.43
N VAL A 127 6.27 -10.33 8.28
CA VAL A 127 7.68 -10.48 7.89
C VAL A 127 8.57 -9.73 8.89
N THR A 128 8.22 -8.50 9.24
CA THR A 128 8.97 -7.70 10.22
C THR A 128 8.97 -8.36 11.60
N VAL A 129 7.84 -8.92 12.05
CA VAL A 129 7.79 -9.69 13.31
C VAL A 129 8.70 -10.91 13.26
N ALA A 130 8.80 -11.61 12.14
CA ALA A 130 9.70 -12.74 11.97
C ALA A 130 11.17 -12.31 12.04
N ILE A 131 11.52 -11.18 11.41
CA ILE A 131 12.87 -10.58 11.48
C ILE A 131 13.21 -10.20 12.92
N LEU A 132 12.29 -9.54 13.63
CA LEU A 132 12.52 -9.16 15.03
C LEU A 132 12.75 -10.37 15.94
N ARG A 133 12.18 -11.53 15.61
CA ARG A 133 12.39 -12.78 16.36
C ARG A 133 13.72 -13.46 16.07
N SER A 134 14.34 -13.19 14.91
CA SER A 134 15.66 -13.77 14.59
C SER A 134 16.80 -13.04 15.28
N ILE A 135 16.56 -11.85 15.85
CA ILE A 135 17.56 -11.09 16.59
C ILE A 135 17.90 -11.84 17.90
N PRO A 136 19.17 -12.20 18.13
CA PRO A 136 19.60 -12.84 19.37
C PRO A 136 19.30 -11.96 20.59
N LYS A 137 18.77 -12.56 21.67
CA LYS A 137 18.38 -11.82 22.88
C LYS A 137 19.58 -11.22 23.60
N GLU A 138 20.73 -11.86 23.46
CA GLU A 138 22.01 -11.49 24.07
C GLU A 138 22.43 -10.08 23.66
N LEU A 139 22.05 -9.61 22.46
CA LEU A 139 22.30 -8.24 22.00
C LEU A 139 21.52 -7.20 22.84
N TYR A 140 20.27 -7.52 23.19
CA TYR A 140 19.45 -6.67 24.03
C TYR A 140 19.92 -6.70 25.48
N GLU A 141 20.27 -7.88 26.00
CA GLU A 141 20.80 -8.05 27.36
C GLU A 141 22.14 -7.33 27.54
N ALA A 142 23.06 -7.43 26.56
CA ALA A 142 24.31 -6.67 26.57
C ALA A 142 24.05 -5.15 26.56
N ALA A 143 23.06 -4.69 25.79
CA ALA A 143 22.68 -3.28 25.76
C ALA A 143 22.08 -2.83 27.11
N ASP A 144 21.34 -3.69 27.81
CA ASP A 144 20.85 -3.44 29.16
C ASP A 144 21.98 -3.31 30.18
N VAL A 145 22.97 -4.19 30.14
CA VAL A 145 24.17 -4.11 31.00
C VAL A 145 24.95 -2.83 30.73
N MET A 146 24.97 -2.36 29.47
CA MET A 146 25.58 -1.08 29.08
C MET A 146 24.71 0.15 29.39
N GLY A 147 23.55 0.00 30.05
CA GLY A 147 22.67 1.11 30.40
C GLY A 147 22.04 1.82 29.20
N ALA A 148 21.89 1.14 28.05
CA ALA A 148 21.32 1.73 26.85
C ALA A 148 19.82 1.98 27.01
N SER A 149 19.36 3.20 26.69
CA SER A 149 17.93 3.53 26.65
C SER A 149 17.20 2.78 25.55
N SER A 150 15.87 2.61 25.69
CA SER A 150 15.03 1.91 24.69
C SER A 150 15.15 2.50 23.29
N TRP A 151 15.27 3.83 23.17
CA TRP A 151 15.49 4.50 21.89
C TRP A 151 16.83 4.12 21.25
N LYS A 152 17.90 4.02 22.06
CA LYS A 152 19.24 3.63 21.58
C LYS A 152 19.24 2.18 21.10
N LYS A 153 18.54 1.28 21.81
CA LYS A 153 18.34 -0.11 21.37
C LYS A 153 17.58 -0.18 20.05
N PHE A 154 16.50 0.60 19.91
CA PHE A 154 15.75 0.67 18.66
C PHE A 154 16.63 1.10 17.48
N GLN A 155 17.33 2.23 17.61
CA GLN A 155 18.14 2.78 16.51
C GLN A 155 19.38 1.93 16.16
N LYS A 156 19.99 1.23 17.15
CA LYS A 156 21.27 0.52 16.95
C LYS A 156 21.12 -0.98 16.76
N ILE A 157 20.03 -1.59 17.22
CA ILE A 157 19.80 -3.03 17.13
C ILE A 157 18.60 -3.30 16.23
N THR A 158 17.44 -2.79 16.62
CA THR A 158 16.15 -3.16 16.00
C THR A 158 16.02 -2.64 14.56
N PHE A 159 16.20 -1.34 14.35
CA PHE A 159 16.00 -0.69 13.05
C PHE A 159 17.01 -1.18 11.98
N PRO A 160 18.33 -1.28 12.26
CA PRO A 160 19.28 -1.83 11.31
C PRO A 160 18.99 -3.31 10.97
N ALA A 161 18.54 -4.11 11.94
CA ALA A 161 18.17 -5.50 11.71
C ALA A 161 16.96 -5.63 10.77
N ILE A 162 15.98 -4.73 10.86
CA ILE A 162 14.83 -4.70 9.95
C ILE A 162 15.28 -4.36 8.53
N ILE A 163 15.97 -3.22 8.34
CA ILE A 163 16.30 -2.71 7.00
C ILE A 163 17.34 -3.56 6.28
N THR A 164 18.30 -4.14 7.02
CA THR A 164 19.37 -4.96 6.42
C THR A 164 18.95 -6.41 6.21
N SER A 165 17.74 -6.80 6.64
CA SER A 165 17.26 -8.17 6.51
C SER A 165 17.03 -8.54 5.04
N PRO A 166 17.67 -9.61 4.54
CA PRO A 166 17.40 -10.11 3.19
C PRO A 166 15.94 -10.47 2.97
N ILE A 167 15.25 -10.92 4.02
CA ILE A 167 13.83 -11.30 3.97
C ILE A 167 12.98 -10.07 3.61
N LEU A 168 13.23 -8.92 4.26
CA LEU A 168 12.48 -7.69 3.97
C LEU A 168 12.74 -7.21 2.54
N VAL A 169 14.00 -7.26 2.09
CA VAL A 169 14.37 -6.85 0.73
C VAL A 169 13.65 -7.72 -0.30
N VAL A 170 13.66 -9.04 -0.15
CA VAL A 170 12.95 -9.95 -1.05
C VAL A 170 11.44 -9.69 -1.03
N THR A 171 10.85 -9.49 0.16
CA THR A 171 9.43 -9.15 0.28
C THR A 171 9.09 -7.85 -0.45
N LEU A 172 9.89 -6.80 -0.28
CA LEU A 172 9.68 -5.52 -0.95
C LEU A 172 9.85 -5.61 -2.47
N LEU A 173 10.80 -6.42 -2.96
CA LEU A 173 10.98 -6.65 -4.40
C LEU A 173 9.75 -7.34 -5.00
N LEU A 174 9.31 -8.44 -4.40
CA LEU A 174 8.09 -9.13 -4.84
C LEU A 174 6.88 -8.22 -4.79
N ARG A 175 6.77 -7.45 -3.71
CA ARG A 175 5.64 -6.54 -3.53
C ARG A 175 5.64 -5.42 -4.56
N THR A 176 6.80 -4.88 -4.88
CA THR A 176 6.96 -3.88 -5.95
C THR A 176 6.49 -4.46 -7.29
N VAL A 177 6.90 -5.70 -7.63
CA VAL A 177 6.46 -6.38 -8.86
C VAL A 177 4.94 -6.56 -8.89
N ASP A 178 4.33 -6.96 -7.77
CA ASP A 178 2.87 -7.11 -7.69
C ASP A 178 2.14 -5.77 -7.77
N ALA A 179 2.67 -4.71 -7.15
CA ALA A 179 2.11 -3.36 -7.24
C ALA A 179 2.16 -2.82 -8.68
N PHE A 180 3.21 -3.14 -9.46
CA PHE A 180 3.26 -2.81 -10.89
C PHE A 180 2.16 -3.50 -11.71
N ARG A 181 1.65 -4.65 -11.24
CA ARG A 181 0.55 -5.39 -11.88
C ARG A 181 -0.84 -4.96 -11.38
N MET A 182 -0.91 -4.02 -10.46
CA MET A 182 -2.15 -3.61 -9.82
C MET A 182 -2.98 -2.70 -10.75
N PHE A 183 -3.72 -3.30 -11.67
CA PHE A 183 -4.70 -2.59 -12.50
C PHE A 183 -6.13 -2.71 -11.94
N GLU A 184 -6.37 -3.64 -11.01
CA GLU A 184 -7.72 -4.03 -10.58
C GLU A 184 -8.46 -2.94 -9.79
N VAL A 185 -7.78 -2.22 -8.88
CA VAL A 185 -8.43 -1.19 -8.05
C VAL A 185 -8.80 0.06 -8.88
N PRO A 186 -7.90 0.63 -9.70
CA PRO A 186 -8.30 1.71 -10.61
C PRO A 186 -9.40 1.28 -11.58
N TYR A 187 -9.34 0.05 -12.10
CA TYR A 187 -10.37 -0.49 -13.01
C TYR A 187 -11.73 -0.66 -12.31
N ALA A 188 -11.74 -1.19 -11.08
CA ALA A 188 -12.97 -1.30 -10.30
C ALA A 188 -13.60 0.07 -10.07
N TRP A 189 -12.79 1.09 -9.76
CA TRP A 189 -13.29 2.43 -9.52
C TRP A 189 -13.78 3.10 -10.80
N SER A 190 -13.09 2.93 -11.94
CA SER A 190 -13.56 3.49 -13.22
C SER A 190 -14.87 2.85 -13.68
N PHE A 191 -15.02 1.53 -13.54
CA PHE A 191 -16.23 0.81 -13.92
C PHE A 191 -17.43 1.17 -13.04
N TRP A 192 -17.22 1.31 -11.72
CA TRP A 192 -18.29 1.62 -10.77
C TRP A 192 -18.62 3.11 -10.64
N LEU A 193 -17.74 4.01 -11.08
CA LEU A 193 -18.02 5.46 -11.15
C LEU A 193 -18.81 5.86 -12.41
N GLY A 194 -19.28 4.90 -13.22
CA GLY A 194 -20.22 5.16 -14.31
C GLY A 194 -19.63 5.80 -15.56
N GLN A 195 -18.31 5.72 -15.77
CA GLN A 195 -17.77 5.90 -17.12
C GLN A 195 -18.01 4.60 -17.87
N ASP A 196 -18.85 4.62 -18.90
CA ASP A 196 -19.12 3.49 -19.79
C ASP A 196 -17.81 2.95 -20.37
N SER A 197 -17.16 2.02 -19.68
CA SER A 197 -15.97 1.36 -20.20
C SER A 197 -16.45 0.41 -21.30
N GLN A 198 -16.52 0.91 -22.53
CA GLN A 198 -16.69 0.06 -23.69
C GLN A 198 -15.57 -0.98 -23.66
N LEU A 199 -15.93 -2.25 -23.57
CA LEU A 199 -14.98 -3.37 -23.52
C LEU A 199 -14.03 -3.27 -24.72
N GLY A 200 -12.77 -2.90 -24.47
CA GLY A 200 -11.73 -2.72 -25.49
C GLY A 200 -11.39 -1.27 -25.86
N ALA A 201 -12.06 -0.27 -25.30
CA ALA A 201 -11.59 1.12 -25.36
C ALA A 201 -10.40 1.30 -24.39
N PRO A 202 -9.40 2.15 -24.72
CA PRO A 202 -8.40 2.55 -23.74
C PRO A 202 -9.18 3.11 -22.56
N VAL A 203 -9.00 2.53 -21.37
CA VAL A 203 -9.46 3.19 -20.15
C VAL A 203 -8.63 4.46 -20.10
N ASP A 204 -9.21 5.56 -20.59
CA ASP A 204 -8.61 6.89 -20.64
C ASP A 204 -8.45 7.35 -19.20
N THR A 205 -7.43 6.79 -18.55
CA THR A 205 -7.00 7.17 -17.20
C THR A 205 -6.62 8.64 -17.19
N VAL A 206 -6.33 9.22 -18.36
CA VAL A 206 -6.08 10.64 -18.60
C VAL A 206 -7.35 11.50 -18.62
N SER A 207 -8.51 10.96 -19.01
CA SER A 207 -9.77 11.73 -18.97
C SER A 207 -10.26 11.97 -17.54
N VAL A 208 -9.82 11.14 -16.58
CA VAL A 208 -10.00 11.35 -15.14
C VAL A 208 -9.01 12.42 -14.59
N LEU A 209 -8.06 12.89 -15.41
CA LEU A 209 -6.95 13.76 -15.01
C LEU A 209 -7.02 15.19 -15.55
N MET A 210 -8.10 15.56 -16.24
CA MET A 210 -8.43 16.94 -16.63
C MET A 210 -9.77 17.35 -16.04
#